data_AF-A0A2N6J914-F1
#
_entry.id   AF-A0A2N6J914-F1
#
_cell.length_a   1.000
_cell.length_b   1.000
_cell.length_c   1.000
_cell.angle_alpha   90.00
_cell.angle_beta   90.00
_cell.angle_gamma   90.00
#
_symmetry.space_group_name_H-M   'P 1'
#
loop_
_entity.id
_entity.type
_entity.pdbx_description
1 polymer ?
#
loop_
_entity_poly.entity_id
_entity_poly.type
_entity_poly.pdbx_seq_one_letter_code
_entity_poly.pdbx_strand_id
1 'polypeptide(L)'
;MALVCVLIEALGQLLIWQADASALAYAGAALTGFGYSLAFPGFGVEAMRRAPPQTRGLAMGAYVAFLDLSLGVTSPLAGALASQVGVQGVYLAGAVLVGLSMLVALHLMRSPGEGT
;
A
#
# COMPACT_ATOMS: atom_id res chain seq x y z
N MET A 1 -3.86 -13.18 -3.77
CA MET A 1 -4.64 -11.96 -4.07
C MET A 1 -3.88 -10.69 -3.73
N ALA A 2 -3.33 -10.54 -2.52
CA ALA A 2 -2.50 -9.37 -2.15
C ALA A 2 -1.38 -9.02 -3.15
N LEU A 3 -0.61 -10.02 -3.61
CA LEU A 3 0.44 -9.81 -4.63
C LEU A 3 -0.06 -9.19 -5.94
N VAL A 4 -1.24 -9.61 -6.42
CA VAL A 4 -1.85 -9.06 -7.65
C VAL A 4 -2.29 -7.62 -7.43
N CYS A 5 -2.79 -7.29 -6.23
CA CYS A 5 -3.23 -5.94 -5.88
C CYS A 5 -2.04 -4.98 -5.79
N VAL A 6 -0.96 -5.40 -5.15
CA VAL A 6 0.30 -4.64 -5.03
C VAL A 6 0.95 -4.41 -6.41
N LEU A 7 0.87 -5.39 -7.31
CA LEU A 7 1.31 -5.22 -8.70
C LEU A 7 0.50 -4.18 -9.45
N ILE A 8 -0.84 -4.20 -9.30
CA ILE A 8 -1.74 -3.21 -9.92
C ILE A 8 -1.47 -1.81 -9.35
N GLU A 9 -1.22 -1.69 -8.06
CA GLU A 9 -0.92 -0.43 -7.38
C GLU A 9 0.42 0.16 -7.86
N ALA A 10 1.47 -0.66 -7.95
CA ALA A 10 2.77 -0.24 -8.48
C ALA A 10 2.70 0.20 -9.95
N LEU A 11 1.92 -0.52 -10.77
CA LEU A 11 1.65 -0.15 -12.17
C LEU A 11 0.91 1.19 -12.26
N GLY A 12 -0.08 1.43 -11.39
CA GLY A 12 -0.79 2.71 -11.30
C GLY A 12 0.14 3.87 -10.97
N GLN A 13 1.06 3.71 -10.02
CA GLN A 13 2.02 4.75 -9.66
C GLN A 13 3.07 5.02 -10.75
N LEU A 14 3.55 3.96 -11.43
CA LEU A 14 4.43 4.09 -12.60
C LEU A 14 3.76 4.85 -13.75
N LEU A 15 2.47 4.60 -13.99
CA LEU A 15 1.67 5.31 -14.98
C LEU A 15 1.50 6.79 -14.65
N ILE A 16 1.29 7.13 -13.37
CA ILE A 16 1.21 8.54 -12.94
C ILE A 16 2.58 9.23 -13.07
N TRP A 17 3.66 8.51 -12.77
CA TRP A 17 5.01 9.07 -12.91
C TRP A 17 5.36 9.38 -14.37
N GLN A 18 4.98 8.53 -15.33
CA GLN A 18 5.16 8.76 -16.77
C GLN A 18 4.04 9.60 -17.43
N ALA A 19 3.10 10.14 -16.66
CA ALA A 19 1.96 10.86 -17.24
C ALA A 19 2.38 12.22 -17.81
N ASP A 20 2.70 12.26 -19.11
CA ASP A 20 2.81 13.50 -19.89
C ASP A 20 1.43 14.17 -20.15
N ALA A 21 0.34 13.40 -19.98
CA ALA A 21 -1.04 13.86 -20.16
C ALA A 21 -1.90 13.57 -18.92
N SER A 22 -2.74 14.52 -18.55
CA SER A 22 -3.65 14.44 -17.38
C SER A 22 -4.60 13.24 -17.42
N ALA A 23 -5.01 12.77 -18.61
CA ALA A 23 -5.79 11.54 -18.76
C ALA A 23 -5.05 10.29 -18.27
N LEU A 24 -3.73 10.21 -18.51
CA LEU A 24 -2.89 9.10 -18.04
C LEU A 24 -2.75 9.13 -16.51
N ALA A 25 -2.66 10.32 -15.93
CA ALA A 25 -2.62 10.50 -14.48
C ALA A 25 -3.93 10.04 -13.81
N TYR A 26 -5.10 10.34 -14.40
CA TYR A 26 -6.38 9.83 -13.89
C TYR A 26 -6.51 8.31 -14.01
N ALA A 27 -6.06 7.73 -15.13
CA ALA A 27 -6.06 6.28 -15.31
C ALA A 27 -5.14 5.58 -14.29
N GLY A 28 -3.93 6.11 -14.07
CA GLY A 28 -3.02 5.61 -13.05
C GLY A 28 -3.55 5.77 -11.63
N ALA A 29 -4.26 6.88 -11.33
CA ALA A 29 -4.90 7.09 -10.04
C ALA A 29 -6.05 6.11 -9.79
N ALA A 30 -6.86 5.82 -10.81
CA ALA A 30 -7.91 4.81 -10.74
C ALA A 30 -7.34 3.41 -10.49
N LEU A 31 -6.26 3.04 -11.17
CA LEU A 31 -5.56 1.76 -10.96
C LEU A 31 -4.94 1.67 -9.56
N THR A 32 -4.30 2.75 -9.09
CA THR A 32 -3.71 2.82 -7.74
C THR A 32 -4.80 2.66 -6.68
N GLY A 33 -5.92 3.38 -6.81
CA GLY A 33 -7.06 3.28 -5.89
C GLY A 33 -7.71 1.89 -5.91
N PHE A 34 -7.78 1.24 -7.07
CA PHE A 34 -8.28 -0.11 -7.21
C PHE A 34 -7.35 -1.14 -6.54
N GLY A 35 -6.04 -1.01 -6.73
CA GLY A 35 -5.02 -1.82 -6.06
C GLY A 35 -5.12 -1.70 -4.53
N TYR A 36 -5.21 -0.47 -4.04
CA TYR A 36 -5.27 -0.18 -2.60
C TYR A 36 -6.54 -0.74 -1.94
N SER A 37 -7.69 -0.57 -2.60
CA SER A 37 -8.97 -1.10 -2.13
C SER A 37 -9.00 -2.62 -2.03
N LEU A 38 -8.22 -3.33 -2.85
CA LEU A 38 -8.12 -4.80 -2.81
C LEU A 38 -6.97 -5.30 -1.91
N ALA A 39 -5.91 -4.51 -1.75
CA ALA A 39 -4.81 -4.80 -0.84
C ALA A 39 -5.25 -4.68 0.62
N PHE A 40 -6.03 -3.65 0.96
CA PHE A 40 -6.53 -3.39 2.31
C PHE A 40 -7.30 -4.58 2.94
N PRO A 41 -8.32 -5.19 2.28
CA PRO A 41 -8.97 -6.40 2.77
C PRO A 41 -8.07 -7.63 2.64
N GLY A 42 -7.19 -7.70 1.64
CA GLY A 42 -6.25 -8.82 1.46
C GLY A 42 -5.31 -8.99 2.65
N PHE A 43 -4.69 -7.91 3.12
CA PHE A 43 -3.83 -7.92 4.30
C PHE A 43 -4.62 -8.06 5.61
N GLY A 44 -5.78 -7.41 5.71
CA GLY A 44 -6.65 -7.53 6.88
C GLY A 44 -7.13 -8.95 7.13
N VAL A 45 -7.51 -9.69 6.08
CA VAL A 45 -7.94 -11.10 6.19
C VAL A 45 -6.76 -12.00 6.55
N GLU A 46 -5.57 -11.78 6.00
CA GLU A 46 -4.37 -12.57 6.32
C GLU A 46 -3.93 -12.35 7.78
N ALA A 47 -3.96 -11.12 8.29
CA ALA A 47 -3.68 -10.80 9.69
C ALA A 47 -4.69 -11.49 10.64
N MET A 48 -5.97 -11.49 10.27
CA MET A 48 -7.03 -12.18 11.02
C MET A 48 -6.90 -13.70 10.99
N ARG A 49 -6.36 -14.25 9.89
CA ARG A 49 -6.13 -15.69 9.71
C ARG A 49 -4.99 -16.20 10.59
N ARG A 50 -3.98 -15.36 10.87
CA ARG A 50 -2.86 -15.66 11.77
C ARG A 50 -3.17 -15.43 13.26
N ALA A 51 -4.22 -14.67 13.59
CA ALA A 51 -4.61 -14.39 14.97
C ALA A 51 -5.55 -15.47 15.57
N PRO A 52 -5.39 -15.83 16.86
CA PRO A 52 -6.34 -16.68 17.58
C PRO A 52 -7.76 -16.10 17.54
N PRO A 53 -8.83 -16.95 17.47
CA PRO A 53 -10.20 -16.48 17.30
C PRO A 53 -10.67 -15.53 18.41
N GLN A 54 -10.11 -15.62 19.63
CA GLN A 54 -10.43 -14.71 20.74
C GLN A 54 -9.87 -13.29 20.59
N THR A 55 -8.77 -13.07 19.86
CA THR A 55 -8.08 -11.77 19.76
C THR A 55 -8.19 -11.12 18.38
N ARG A 56 -8.93 -11.73 17.45
CA ARG A 56 -9.20 -11.21 16.10
C ARG A 56 -9.71 -9.77 16.09
N GLY A 57 -10.67 -9.42 16.95
CA GLY A 57 -11.19 -8.05 17.04
C GLY A 57 -10.13 -7.03 17.46
N LEU A 58 -9.21 -7.43 18.34
CA LEU A 58 -8.10 -6.59 18.83
C LEU A 58 -7.01 -6.45 17.75
N ALA A 59 -6.73 -7.51 17.00
CA ALA A 59 -5.81 -7.48 15.85
C ALA A 59 -6.32 -6.58 14.72
N MET A 60 -7.61 -6.67 14.38
CA MET A 60 -8.25 -5.76 13.42
C MET A 60 -8.24 -4.31 13.91
N GLY A 61 -8.54 -4.08 15.20
CA GLY A 61 -8.48 -2.74 15.79
C GLY A 61 -7.09 -2.12 15.70
N ALA A 62 -6.04 -2.89 16.04
CA ALA A 62 -4.65 -2.44 15.92
C ALA A 62 -4.26 -2.16 14.46
N TYR A 63 -4.68 -3.01 13.52
CA TYR A 63 -4.45 -2.81 12.08
C TYR A 63 -5.04 -1.48 11.58
N VAL A 64 -6.31 -1.20 11.92
CA VAL A 64 -6.97 0.04 11.52
C VAL A 64 -6.33 1.26 12.19
N ALA A 65 -5.98 1.17 13.47
CA ALA A 65 -5.32 2.28 14.18
C ALA A 65 -3.97 2.66 13.55
N PHE A 66 -3.17 1.66 13.16
CA PHE A 66 -1.93 1.90 12.42
C PHE A 66 -2.16 2.46 11.02
N LEU A 67 -3.23 2.03 10.34
CA LEU A 67 -3.60 2.58 9.04
C LEU A 67 -3.95 4.06 9.14
N ASP A 68 -4.82 4.44 10.09
CA ASP A 68 -5.22 5.83 10.29
C ASP A 68 -4.02 6.71 10.65
N LEU A 69 -3.14 6.22 11.52
CA LEU A 69 -1.88 6.90 11.84
C LEU A 69 -1.01 7.08 10.60
N SER A 70 -0.90 6.04 9.77
CA SER A 70 -0.11 6.09 8.54
C SER A 70 -0.69 7.11 7.56
N LEU A 71 -2.01 7.15 7.37
CA LEU A 71 -2.68 8.13 6.52
C LEU A 71 -2.50 9.56 7.04
N GLY A 72 -2.59 9.73 8.36
CA GLY A 72 -2.36 11.00 9.05
C GLY A 72 -0.94 11.52 8.88
N VAL A 73 0.07 10.64 8.91
CA VAL A 73 1.49 11.01 8.74
C VAL A 73 1.90 11.15 7.27
N THR A 74 1.34 10.31 6.39
CA THR A 74 1.63 10.33 4.94
C THR A 74 1.17 11.63 4.31
N SER A 75 0.03 12.19 4.74
CA SER A 75 -0.51 13.44 4.18
C SER A 75 0.44 14.65 4.29
N PRO A 76 0.97 15.02 5.48
CA PRO A 76 1.93 16.10 5.61
C PRO A 76 3.28 15.79 4.98
N LEU A 77 3.75 14.53 5.05
CA LEU A 77 5.00 14.12 4.37
C LEU A 77 4.88 14.26 2.86
N ALA A 78 3.78 13.81 2.26
CA ALA A 78 3.51 13.94 0.84
C ALA A 78 3.42 15.42 0.42
N GLY A 79 2.75 16.26 1.22
CA GLY A 79 2.69 17.71 0.99
C GLY A 79 4.06 18.39 1.05
N ALA A 80 4.90 18.03 2.03
CA ALA A 80 6.26 18.54 2.17
C ALA A 80 7.18 18.04 1.04
N LEU A 81 7.00 16.81 0.57
CA LEU A 81 7.74 16.30 -0.58
C LEU A 81 7.29 16.99 -1.87
N ALA A 82 5.98 17.18 -2.05
CA ALA A 82 5.42 17.86 -3.22
C ALA A 82 5.94 19.30 -3.36
N SER A 83 6.14 20.01 -2.23
CA SER A 83 6.67 21.38 -2.25
C SER A 83 8.15 21.46 -2.64
N GLN A 84 8.92 20.38 -2.44
CA GLN A 84 10.36 20.34 -2.73
C GLN A 84 10.69 19.74 -4.11
N VAL A 85 10.01 18.65 -4.50
CA VAL A 85 10.33 17.88 -5.72
C VAL A 85 9.16 17.78 -6.70
N GLY A 86 8.05 18.46 -6.42
CA GLY A 86 6.84 18.42 -7.24
C GLY A 86 6.00 17.15 -7.02
N VAL A 87 4.77 17.18 -7.53
CA VAL A 87 3.80 16.09 -7.41
C VAL A 87 4.33 14.78 -8.03
N GLN A 88 5.10 14.88 -9.11
CA GLN A 88 5.69 13.73 -9.79
C GLN A 88 6.68 12.96 -8.89
N GLY A 89 7.43 13.67 -8.04
CA GLY A 89 8.35 13.07 -7.06
C GLY A 89 7.63 12.33 -5.93
N VAL A 90 6.43 12.78 -5.54
CA VAL A 90 5.59 12.08 -4.55
C VAL A 90 5.17 10.71 -5.07
N TYR A 91 4.76 10.63 -6.34
CA TYR A 91 4.36 9.36 -6.95
C TYR A 91 5.53 8.39 -7.12
N LEU A 92 6.73 8.90 -7.42
CA LEU A 92 7.93 8.06 -7.47
C LEU A 92 8.34 7.54 -6.09
N ALA A 93 8.30 8.38 -5.06
CA ALA A 93 8.53 7.95 -3.68
C ALA A 93 7.49 6.91 -3.22
N GLY A 94 6.23 7.10 -3.61
CA GLY A 94 5.17 6.12 -3.38
C GLY A 94 5.43 4.79 -4.09
N ALA A 95 5.87 4.80 -5.35
CA ALA A 95 6.20 3.59 -6.09
C ALA A 95 7.33 2.78 -5.42
N VAL A 96 8.33 3.47 -4.87
CA VAL A 96 9.40 2.83 -4.09
C VAL A 96 8.84 2.21 -2.80
N LEU A 97 7.98 2.91 -2.07
CA LEU A 97 7.34 2.41 -0.84
C LEU A 97 6.47 1.17 -1.10
N VAL A 98 5.70 1.17 -2.19
CA VAL A 98 4.92 0.00 -2.63
C VAL A 98 5.83 -1.15 -3.03
N GLY A 99 6.92 -0.87 -3.75
CA GLY A 99 7.94 -1.88 -4.09
C GLY A 99 8.59 -2.51 -2.84
N LEU A 100 8.92 -1.71 -1.83
CA LEU A 100 9.42 -2.20 -0.54
C LEU A 100 8.38 -3.05 0.19
N SER A 101 7.11 -2.65 0.18
CA SER A 101 6.01 -3.41 0.77
C SER A 101 5.82 -4.76 0.07
N MET A 102 5.99 -4.79 -1.26
CA MET A 102 6.00 -6.03 -2.04
C MET A 102 7.15 -6.95 -1.64
N LEU A 103 8.36 -6.41 -1.44
CA LEU A 103 9.51 -7.18 -0.96
C LEU A 103 9.23 -7.78 0.42
N VAL A 104 8.73 -6.98 1.37
CA VAL A 104 8.35 -7.46 2.71
C VAL A 104 7.29 -8.57 2.62
N ALA A 105 6.25 -8.38 1.80
CA ALA A 105 5.24 -9.41 1.57
C ALA A 105 5.83 -10.69 0.97
N LEU A 106 6.75 -10.58 0.00
CA LEU A 106 7.46 -11.72 -0.58
C LEU A 106 8.36 -12.42 0.45
N HIS A 107 9.05 -11.67 1.32
CA HIS A 107 9.85 -12.22 2.40
C HIS A 107 8.98 -12.97 3.42
N LEU A 108 7.83 -12.41 3.82
CA LEU A 108 6.86 -13.04 4.72
C LEU A 108 6.19 -14.28 4.10
N MET A 109 6.07 -14.34 2.78
CA MET A 109 5.58 -15.52 2.07
C MET A 109 6.66 -16.58 1.87
N ARG A 110 7.94 -16.17 1.78
CA ARG A 110 9.09 -17.07 1.67
C ARG A 110 9.60 -17.62 3.00
N SER A 111 9.32 -16.94 4.11
CA SER A 111 9.45 -17.48 5.47
C SER A 111 8.10 -17.93 6.01
N PRO A 112 7.59 -19.12 5.65
CA PRO A 112 6.67 -19.84 6.51
C PRO A 112 7.47 -20.38 7.71
N GLY A 113 7.69 -19.54 8.72
CA GLY A 113 8.29 -19.93 10.00
C GLY A 113 7.95 -18.86 11.04
N GLU A 114 7.54 -19.15 12.27
CA GLU A 114 7.53 -20.40 13.03
C GLU A 114 6.21 -20.48 13.80
N GLY A 115 5.42 -21.52 13.52
CA GLY A 115 4.45 -22.00 14.49
C GLY A 115 5.18 -22.92 15.47
N THR A 116 5.54 -22.40 16.62
CA THR A 116 5.76 -23.14 17.87
C THR A 116 5.30 -22.29 19.03
#